data_AF-A0A9P1CH53-F1
#
_entry.id   AF-A0A9P1CH53-F1
#
_cell.length_a   1.000
_cell.length_b   1.000
_cell.length_c   1.000
_cell.angle_alpha   90.00
_cell.angle_beta   90.00
_cell.angle_gamma   90.00
#
_symmetry.space_group_name_H-M   'P 1'
#
loop_
_entity.id
_entity.type
_entity.pdbx_description
1 polymer ?
#
loop_
_entity_poly.entity_id
_entity_poly.type
_entity_poly.pdbx_seq_one_letter_code
_entity_poly.pdbx_strand_id
1 'polypeptide(L)'
;MDQDTCWASYGKSCDDGPQPGPDPKPTMEPGTLKVGNWIKTWKTNLLTPEPLEVVICFSGWAKLSTALDECKRVKGSMPAGPLWLSIGGGNCDAGSGGSVAWSQEILQDFLDNIGKVDLSSYKGVMFDLETNSGGCRAAIAAGRSSACGASSGTDYGTSPSADMFVQAYKAVQALGKGVAVSWSYQMPYCMDNSAEIVNTAIHNDAVKYVSPQMYQGGKFTSNEYAPAVWNGNSKVAYTDYQNVKGEIWPSYTLADFHYDTSENLKTMGTMQQDMKAWAKDKNIQAFIESPGCVAYQNQ
;
A
#
# COMPACT_ATOMS: atom_id res chain seq x y z
N MET A 1 -50.82 -12.60 18.81
CA MET A 1 -50.65 -13.37 17.57
C MET A 1 -50.16 -12.36 16.55
N ASP A 2 -48.88 -12.06 16.49
CA ASP A 2 -47.72 -12.86 16.01
C ASP A 2 -47.24 -12.15 14.74
N GLN A 3 -46.08 -11.47 14.79
CA GLN A 3 -44.73 -11.95 14.44
C GLN A 3 -44.48 -12.04 12.92
N ASP A 4 -43.31 -11.47 12.56
CA ASP A 4 -42.46 -11.81 11.40
C ASP A 4 -42.92 -11.36 10.00
N THR A 5 -42.11 -10.74 9.14
CA THR A 5 -40.66 -10.53 9.07
C THR A 5 -40.35 -9.34 8.14
N CYS A 6 -39.38 -8.50 8.52
CA CYS A 6 -38.86 -7.40 7.73
C CYS A 6 -37.53 -7.82 7.08
N TRP A 7 -37.43 -7.74 5.75
CA TRP A 7 -36.18 -7.90 4.99
C TRP A 7 -35.89 -6.58 4.28
N ALA A 8 -34.94 -5.80 4.81
CA ALA A 8 -34.51 -4.53 4.25
C ALA A 8 -33.32 -4.73 3.30
N SER A 9 -33.54 -4.41 2.04
CA SER A 9 -32.51 -4.21 1.02
C SER A 9 -32.93 -2.98 0.19
N TYR A 10 -31.96 -2.25 -0.37
CA TYR A 10 -32.13 -1.18 -1.36
C TYR A 10 -32.60 0.20 -0.85
N GLY A 11 -31.89 1.23 -1.32
CA GLY A 11 -32.12 2.62 -0.92
C GLY A 11 -33.54 3.14 -1.16
N LYS A 12 -34.24 3.41 -0.05
CA LYS A 12 -34.93 4.67 0.29
C LYS A 12 -35.23 4.67 1.80
N SER A 13 -35.41 5.86 2.38
CA SER A 13 -35.42 6.13 3.82
C SER A 13 -36.42 5.27 4.60
N CYS A 14 -35.94 4.65 5.67
CA CYS A 14 -36.77 4.28 6.82
C CYS A 14 -36.71 5.45 7.80
N ASP A 15 -37.88 5.87 8.28
CA ASP A 15 -38.07 6.95 9.25
C ASP A 15 -37.18 6.82 10.50
N ASP A 16 -36.91 7.95 11.15
CA ASP A 16 -35.95 8.27 12.23
C ASP A 16 -35.99 7.38 13.49
N GLY A 17 -35.76 6.07 13.34
CA GLY A 17 -35.47 5.16 14.45
C GLY A 17 -33.99 5.23 14.87
N PRO A 18 -33.67 5.02 16.17
CA PRO A 18 -32.28 4.95 16.61
C PRO A 18 -31.54 3.85 15.83
N GLN A 19 -30.44 4.22 15.18
CA GLN A 19 -29.58 3.28 14.48
C GLN A 19 -29.17 2.14 15.43
N PRO A 20 -29.22 0.87 15.00
CA PRO A 20 -28.58 -0.22 15.72
C PRO A 20 -27.11 0.12 15.98
N GLY A 21 -26.60 -0.25 17.16
CA GLY A 21 -25.18 -0.14 17.45
C GLY A 21 -24.34 -0.91 16.42
N PRO A 22 -23.07 -0.55 16.21
CA PRO A 22 -22.19 -1.27 15.29
C PRO A 22 -22.07 -2.74 15.70
N ASP A 23 -22.09 -3.65 14.71
CA ASP A 23 -21.87 -5.07 14.95
C ASP A 23 -20.52 -5.31 15.68
N PRO A 24 -20.46 -6.29 16.59
CA PRO A 24 -19.20 -6.66 17.23
C PRO A 24 -18.18 -7.08 16.18
N LYS A 25 -16.97 -6.51 16.27
CA LYS A 25 -15.85 -6.87 15.39
C LYS A 25 -15.52 -8.36 15.54
N PRO A 26 -15.26 -9.10 14.44
CA PRO A 26 -14.79 -10.47 14.54
C PRO A 26 -13.46 -10.53 15.28
N THR A 27 -13.44 -11.24 16.41
CA THR A 27 -12.23 -11.61 17.13
C THR A 27 -11.59 -12.82 16.46
N MET A 28 -10.32 -12.72 16.09
CA MET A 28 -9.54 -13.88 15.63
C MET A 28 -9.03 -14.64 16.85
N GLU A 29 -9.21 -15.97 16.85
CA GLU A 29 -8.62 -16.82 17.89
C GLU A 29 -7.08 -16.73 17.84
N PRO A 30 -6.39 -16.60 18.98
CA PRO A 30 -4.93 -16.58 19.02
C PRO A 30 -4.32 -17.80 18.29
N GLY A 31 -3.48 -17.57 17.30
CA GLY A 31 -2.84 -18.62 16.49
C GLY A 31 -3.56 -18.97 15.18
N THR A 32 -4.66 -18.29 14.86
CA THR A 32 -5.26 -18.32 13.53
C THR A 32 -4.55 -17.33 12.59
N LEU A 33 -4.52 -17.70 11.30
CA LEU A 33 -3.86 -17.03 10.18
C LEU A 33 -3.69 -15.51 10.34
N LYS A 34 -2.44 -15.01 10.42
CA LYS A 34 -2.18 -13.57 10.33
C LYS A 34 -2.30 -13.17 8.86
N VAL A 35 -3.23 -12.28 8.51
CA VAL A 35 -3.45 -11.86 7.11
C VAL A 35 -3.13 -10.39 6.92
N GLY A 36 -2.25 -10.10 5.97
CA GLY A 36 -1.86 -8.77 5.54
C GLY A 36 -2.78 -8.25 4.47
N ASN A 37 -3.69 -7.37 4.84
CA ASN A 37 -4.71 -6.88 3.92
C ASN A 37 -4.50 -5.42 3.67
N TRP A 38 -4.36 -4.97 2.44
CA TRP A 38 -4.50 -3.54 2.12
C TRP A 38 -5.98 -3.29 1.86
N ILE A 39 -6.69 -2.93 2.93
CA ILE A 39 -8.11 -2.66 2.79
C ILE A 39 -8.29 -1.21 2.39
N LYS A 40 -8.34 -0.95 1.07
CA LYS A 40 -8.71 0.35 0.51
C LYS A 40 -10.15 0.68 0.91
N THR A 41 -10.34 1.31 2.05
CA THR A 41 -11.66 1.74 2.49
C THR A 41 -11.82 3.24 2.45
N TRP A 42 -12.98 3.65 1.96
CA TRP A 42 -13.50 5.02 2.05
C TRP A 42 -14.46 5.16 3.25
N LYS A 43 -14.58 4.11 4.09
CA LYS A 43 -15.51 4.02 5.23
C LYS A 43 -14.88 3.38 6.46
N THR A 44 -15.22 3.89 7.63
CA THR A 44 -14.63 3.54 8.94
C THR A 44 -15.12 2.23 9.55
N ASN A 45 -16.11 1.57 8.95
CA ASN A 45 -16.73 0.35 9.50
C ASN A 45 -16.08 -0.92 8.95
N LEU A 46 -14.75 -0.96 8.93
CA LEU A 46 -14.05 -2.19 8.56
C LEU A 46 -13.96 -3.14 9.75
N LEU A 47 -14.44 -4.35 9.51
CA LEU A 47 -14.22 -5.50 10.37
C LEU A 47 -12.79 -6.03 10.18
N THR A 48 -11.81 -5.19 10.53
CA THR A 48 -10.41 -5.62 10.66
C THR A 48 -10.27 -6.50 11.90
N PRO A 49 -9.72 -7.72 11.79
CA PRO A 49 -9.40 -8.53 12.95
C PRO A 49 -8.46 -7.78 13.90
N GLU A 50 -8.75 -7.82 15.19
CA GLU A 50 -7.93 -7.22 16.24
C GLU A 50 -7.25 -8.31 17.10
N PRO A 51 -6.03 -8.06 17.61
CA PRO A 51 -5.24 -6.83 17.48
C PRO A 51 -4.51 -6.72 16.12
N LEU A 52 -4.27 -5.48 15.68
CA LEU A 52 -3.47 -5.19 14.49
C LEU A 52 -1.99 -5.03 14.82
N GLU A 53 -1.12 -5.71 14.07
CA GLU A 53 0.34 -5.60 14.24
C GLU A 53 0.93 -4.42 13.46
N VAL A 54 0.26 -3.95 12.40
CA VAL A 54 0.61 -2.75 11.64
C VAL A 54 -0.64 -2.05 11.12
N VAL A 55 -0.67 -0.73 11.24
CA VAL A 55 -1.67 0.16 10.65
C VAL A 55 -0.93 1.15 9.77
N ILE A 56 -1.32 1.32 8.50
CA ILE A 56 -0.60 2.23 7.58
C ILE A 56 -1.52 3.37 7.22
N CYS A 57 -1.12 4.58 7.59
CA CYS A 57 -1.77 5.76 7.08
C CYS A 57 -1.29 6.02 5.65
N PHE A 58 -2.12 5.66 4.68
CA PHE A 58 -1.86 5.96 3.29
C PHE A 58 -2.13 7.44 2.99
N SER A 59 -1.11 8.16 2.53
CA SER A 59 -1.28 9.55 2.12
C SER A 59 -1.63 9.70 0.64
N GLY A 60 -1.02 8.91 -0.24
CA GLY A 60 -1.07 9.16 -1.68
C GLY A 60 -0.21 10.34 -2.13
N TRP A 61 0.66 10.87 -1.26
CA TRP A 61 1.49 12.04 -1.54
C TRP A 61 2.97 11.72 -1.34
N ALA A 62 3.81 12.02 -2.33
CA ALA A 62 5.26 11.84 -2.21
C ALA A 62 5.92 12.93 -1.33
N LYS A 63 5.27 14.09 -1.16
CA LYS A 63 5.78 15.17 -0.30
C LYS A 63 5.52 14.88 1.18
N LEU A 64 6.58 14.88 1.99
CA LEU A 64 6.54 14.55 3.43
C LEU A 64 5.51 15.38 4.21
N SER A 65 5.51 16.70 4.05
CA SER A 65 4.60 17.58 4.79
C SER A 65 3.13 17.28 4.48
N THR A 66 2.81 17.09 3.19
CA THR A 66 1.45 16.79 2.74
C THR A 66 1.01 15.41 3.24
N ALA A 67 1.90 14.42 3.20
CA ALA A 67 1.62 13.10 3.74
C ALA A 67 1.30 13.13 5.24
N LEU A 68 2.06 13.90 6.01
CA LEU A 68 1.80 14.11 7.44
C LEU A 68 0.46 14.81 7.70
N ASP A 69 0.13 15.83 6.93
CA ASP A 69 -1.12 16.58 7.07
C ASP A 69 -2.34 15.71 6.77
N GLU A 70 -2.31 14.93 5.68
CA GLU A 70 -3.38 13.97 5.38
C GLU A 70 -3.54 12.93 6.47
N CYS A 71 -2.41 12.37 6.95
CA CYS A 71 -2.48 11.40 8.02
C CYS A 71 -3.01 11.97 9.33
N LYS A 72 -2.67 13.21 9.65
CA LYS A 72 -3.21 13.90 10.83
C LYS A 72 -4.73 14.05 10.75
N ARG A 73 -5.31 14.27 9.57
CA ARG A 73 -6.76 14.41 9.37
C ARG A 73 -7.53 13.11 9.63
N VAL A 74 -6.96 11.97 9.25
CA VAL A 74 -7.66 10.67 9.32
C VAL A 74 -7.28 9.82 10.52
N LYS A 75 -6.17 10.15 11.22
CA LYS A 75 -5.64 9.36 12.34
C LYS A 75 -6.67 9.02 13.42
N GLY A 76 -7.60 9.92 13.71
CA GLY A 76 -8.64 9.71 14.74
C GLY A 76 -9.65 8.61 14.40
N SER A 77 -9.79 8.26 13.11
CA SER A 77 -10.68 7.20 12.63
C SER A 77 -9.94 5.93 12.23
N MET A 78 -8.61 5.90 12.35
CA MET A 78 -7.82 4.71 12.07
C MET A 78 -7.97 3.67 13.20
N PRO A 79 -7.93 2.36 12.88
CA PRO A 79 -7.89 1.32 13.89
C PRO A 79 -6.70 1.45 14.85
N ALA A 80 -6.86 0.91 16.06
CA ALA A 80 -5.76 0.85 17.02
C ALA A 80 -4.68 -0.12 16.56
N GLY A 81 -3.41 0.30 16.64
CA GLY A 81 -2.27 -0.54 16.34
C GLY A 81 -0.99 0.27 16.11
N PRO A 82 0.15 -0.41 15.88
CA PRO A 82 1.41 0.21 15.47
C PRO A 82 1.24 1.01 14.16
N LEU A 83 1.14 2.34 14.26
CA LEU A 83 0.87 3.22 13.11
C LEU A 83 2.13 3.50 12.28
N TRP A 84 2.03 3.43 10.96
CA TRP A 84 3.07 3.74 9.98
C TRP A 84 2.58 4.86 9.05
N LEU A 85 3.50 5.74 8.63
CA LEU A 85 3.22 6.77 7.64
C LEU A 85 3.56 6.23 6.25
N SER A 86 2.62 6.23 5.30
CA SER A 86 2.95 6.00 3.89
C SER A 86 3.27 7.32 3.19
N ILE A 87 4.31 7.30 2.34
CA ILE A 87 4.69 8.41 1.47
C ILE A 87 4.79 7.88 0.05
N GLY A 88 4.19 8.59 -0.90
CA GLY A 88 4.14 8.19 -2.31
C GLY A 88 2.77 7.64 -2.72
N GLY A 89 2.78 6.65 -3.60
CA GLY A 89 1.60 6.08 -4.26
C GLY A 89 1.35 6.62 -5.65
N GLY A 90 0.33 6.07 -6.33
CA GLY A 90 0.07 6.31 -7.75
C GLY A 90 -0.64 7.63 -8.10
N ASN A 91 -0.78 8.56 -7.15
CA ASN A 91 -1.42 9.84 -7.42
C ASN A 91 -0.53 10.71 -8.31
N CYS A 92 -1.08 11.17 -9.44
CA CYS A 92 -0.32 11.94 -10.42
C CYS A 92 -0.60 13.44 -10.36
N ASP A 93 -1.77 13.87 -9.88
CA ASP A 93 -2.22 15.27 -9.92
C ASP A 93 -2.89 15.66 -8.58
N ALA A 94 -2.58 16.86 -8.08
CA ALA A 94 -3.26 17.50 -6.95
C ALA A 94 -4.53 18.27 -7.35
N GLY A 95 -4.86 18.31 -8.64
CA GLY A 95 -5.83 19.26 -9.21
C GLY A 95 -5.25 20.66 -9.41
N SER A 96 -3.92 20.82 -9.36
CA SER A 96 -3.21 22.10 -9.49
C SER A 96 -2.39 22.23 -10.78
N GLY A 97 -2.45 21.23 -11.68
CA GLY A 97 -1.70 21.22 -12.93
C GLY A 97 -0.21 20.87 -12.79
N GLY A 98 0.20 20.42 -11.60
CA GLY A 98 1.55 19.92 -11.30
C GLY A 98 1.53 18.47 -10.83
N SER A 99 2.66 17.77 -10.96
CA SER A 99 2.76 16.38 -10.49
C SER A 99 3.16 16.30 -9.02
N VAL A 100 2.52 15.37 -8.31
CA VAL A 100 2.74 15.07 -6.88
C VAL A 100 3.48 13.76 -6.65
N ALA A 101 3.92 13.13 -7.73
CA ALA A 101 4.62 11.85 -7.75
C ALA A 101 6.10 12.03 -7.39
N TRP A 102 6.87 10.95 -7.39
CA TRP A 102 8.28 11.00 -7.01
C TRP A 102 9.12 11.79 -8.02
N SER A 103 9.91 12.74 -7.53
CA SER A 103 10.98 13.42 -8.28
C SER A 103 12.22 13.60 -7.42
N GLN A 104 13.36 13.89 -8.05
CA GLN A 104 14.60 14.17 -7.33
C GLN A 104 14.40 15.31 -6.32
N GLU A 105 13.67 16.35 -6.68
CA GLU A 105 13.39 17.50 -5.81
C GLU A 105 12.53 17.09 -4.60
N ILE A 106 11.50 16.26 -4.81
CA ILE A 106 10.63 15.80 -3.71
C ILE A 106 11.39 14.88 -2.75
N LEU A 107 12.24 13.98 -3.27
CA LEU A 107 13.03 13.11 -2.41
C LEU A 107 14.17 13.88 -1.71
N GLN A 108 14.72 14.92 -2.33
CA GLN A 108 15.65 15.82 -1.67
C GLN A 108 14.95 16.62 -0.56
N ASP A 109 13.76 17.16 -0.80
CA ASP A 109 12.95 17.83 0.23
C ASP A 109 12.63 16.89 1.40
N PHE A 110 12.36 15.62 1.13
CA PHE A 110 12.23 14.60 2.18
C PHE A 110 13.51 14.50 3.02
N LEU A 111 14.68 14.34 2.38
CA LEU A 111 15.97 14.22 3.08
C LEU A 111 16.27 15.45 3.94
N ASP A 112 15.96 16.64 3.42
CA ASP A 112 16.22 17.91 4.11
C ASP A 112 15.31 18.12 5.33
N ASN A 113 14.14 17.45 5.38
CA ASN A 113 13.10 17.73 6.37
C ASN A 113 12.76 16.57 7.30
N ILE A 114 13.12 15.32 6.98
CA ILE A 114 12.74 14.15 7.78
C ILE A 114 13.23 14.24 9.23
N GLY A 115 14.40 14.82 9.47
CA GLY A 115 14.93 15.05 10.83
C GLY A 115 14.31 16.23 11.59
N LYS A 116 13.40 16.99 10.97
CA LYS A 116 12.76 18.19 11.54
C LYS A 116 11.29 17.99 11.90
N VAL A 117 10.69 16.88 11.48
CA VAL A 117 9.26 16.59 11.68
C VAL A 117 9.03 15.69 12.90
N ASP A 118 7.84 15.79 13.51
CA ASP A 118 7.45 14.91 14.60
C ASP A 118 6.90 13.57 14.05
N LEU A 119 7.70 12.51 14.24
CA LEU A 119 7.29 11.13 13.95
C LEU A 119 6.98 10.32 15.21
N SER A 120 6.84 10.93 16.38
CA SER A 120 6.66 10.25 17.67
C SER A 120 5.51 9.25 17.66
N SER A 121 4.42 9.60 16.97
CA SER A 121 3.23 8.74 16.88
C SER A 121 3.29 7.63 15.83
N TYR A 122 4.36 7.60 15.04
CA TYR A 122 4.59 6.59 14.01
C TYR A 122 5.70 5.63 14.44
N LYS A 123 5.52 4.35 14.13
CA LYS A 123 6.48 3.26 14.32
C LYS A 123 7.46 3.16 13.15
N GLY A 124 7.04 3.58 11.96
CA GLY A 124 7.88 3.58 10.78
C GLY A 124 7.30 4.41 9.64
N VAL A 125 8.08 4.48 8.56
CA VAL A 125 7.70 5.08 7.28
C VAL A 125 7.69 3.99 6.23
N MET A 126 6.60 3.91 5.48
CA MET A 126 6.47 3.10 4.28
C MET A 126 6.66 4.00 3.06
N PHE A 127 7.61 3.66 2.20
CA PHE A 127 7.79 4.31 0.91
C PHE A 127 6.96 3.54 -0.13
N ASP A 128 5.87 4.14 -0.58
CA ASP A 128 5.02 3.59 -1.63
C ASP A 128 5.48 4.07 -3.01
N LEU A 129 6.23 3.21 -3.66
CA LEU A 129 6.99 3.50 -4.88
C LEU A 129 6.17 3.05 -6.08
N GLU A 130 5.42 3.97 -6.67
CA GLU A 130 4.56 3.66 -7.81
C GLU A 130 4.89 4.50 -9.06
N THR A 131 4.92 5.83 -8.92
CA THR A 131 5.03 6.76 -10.05
C THR A 131 6.10 7.83 -9.87
N ASN A 132 6.64 8.31 -11.00
CA ASN A 132 7.50 9.47 -11.06
C ASN A 132 6.78 10.70 -11.68
N SER A 133 7.33 11.88 -11.43
CA SER A 133 6.71 13.14 -11.84
C SER A 133 6.67 13.35 -13.35
N GLY A 134 7.66 12.86 -14.11
CA GLY A 134 7.64 13.02 -15.56
C GLY A 134 6.58 12.14 -16.23
N GLY A 135 6.43 10.90 -15.80
CA GLY A 135 5.40 10.00 -16.30
C GLY A 135 4.00 10.42 -15.93
N CYS A 136 3.83 10.98 -14.73
CA CYS A 136 2.58 11.62 -14.35
C CYS A 136 2.28 12.88 -15.19
N ARG A 137 3.26 13.74 -15.47
CA ARG A 137 3.05 14.90 -16.39
C ARG A 137 2.64 14.46 -17.79
N ALA A 138 3.26 13.41 -18.32
CA ALA A 138 2.88 12.86 -19.62
C ALA A 138 1.44 12.33 -19.63
N ALA A 139 1.02 11.65 -18.55
CA ALA A 139 -0.37 11.20 -18.39
C ALA A 139 -1.36 12.38 -18.32
N ILE A 140 -1.06 13.41 -17.53
CA ILE A 140 -1.88 14.62 -17.40
C ILE A 140 -2.01 15.34 -18.74
N ALA A 141 -0.90 15.53 -19.45
CA ALA A 141 -0.89 16.16 -20.77
C ALA A 141 -1.73 15.38 -21.81
N ALA A 142 -1.82 14.05 -21.64
CA ALA A 142 -2.67 13.18 -22.44
C ALA A 142 -4.14 13.11 -21.94
N GLY A 143 -4.53 13.97 -20.98
CA GLY A 143 -5.90 14.03 -20.44
C GLY A 143 -6.26 12.87 -19.51
N ARG A 144 -5.27 12.20 -18.89
CA ARG A 144 -5.48 11.08 -17.96
C ARG A 144 -5.25 11.55 -16.53
N SER A 145 -6.18 11.21 -15.63
CA SER A 145 -6.12 11.56 -14.20
C SER A 145 -5.27 10.60 -13.37
N SER A 146 -4.96 9.42 -13.89
CA SER A 146 -4.13 8.41 -13.24
C SER A 146 -3.54 7.47 -14.28
N ALA A 147 -2.44 6.82 -13.90
CA ALA A 147 -1.61 5.91 -14.70
C ALA A 147 -0.74 6.60 -15.75
N CYS A 148 0.57 6.42 -15.59
CA CYS A 148 1.57 6.77 -16.58
C CYS A 148 1.26 6.07 -17.88
N GLY A 149 1.03 6.87 -18.92
CA GLY A 149 0.55 6.37 -20.19
C GLY A 149 1.54 5.38 -20.78
N ALA A 150 1.08 4.15 -21.05
CA ALA A 150 1.81 3.11 -21.77
C ALA A 150 2.13 3.44 -23.24
N SER A 151 1.93 4.69 -23.67
CA SER A 151 2.18 5.14 -25.02
C SER A 151 3.56 5.82 -25.08
N SER A 152 4.53 5.02 -25.54
CA SER A 152 5.87 5.36 -26.06
C SER A 152 6.93 5.87 -25.09
N GLY A 153 7.86 4.98 -24.72
CA GLY A 153 9.31 5.20 -24.64
C GLY A 153 9.85 6.41 -23.89
N THR A 154 10.63 6.18 -22.82
CA THR A 154 11.62 7.07 -22.17
C THR A 154 11.24 8.51 -21.76
N ASP A 155 10.10 9.07 -22.18
CA ASP A 155 9.66 10.43 -21.88
C ASP A 155 8.95 10.55 -20.52
N TYR A 156 9.27 9.65 -19.58
CA TYR A 156 8.73 9.65 -18.22
C TYR A 156 9.50 10.59 -17.28
N GLY A 157 10.42 11.41 -17.81
CA GLY A 157 11.40 12.13 -16.99
C GLY A 157 12.25 11.18 -16.14
N THR A 158 13.17 11.74 -15.36
CA THR A 158 14.07 10.96 -14.51
C THR A 158 13.41 10.71 -13.15
N SER A 159 13.27 9.45 -12.74
CA SER A 159 12.91 9.11 -11.36
C SER A 159 14.03 9.51 -10.40
N PRO A 160 13.77 9.61 -9.08
CA PRO A 160 14.88 9.65 -8.13
C PRO A 160 15.78 8.42 -8.29
N SER A 161 17.09 8.59 -8.05
CA SER A 161 18.01 7.45 -8.09
C SER A 161 17.72 6.48 -6.94
N ALA A 162 18.06 5.20 -7.14
CA ALA A 162 17.97 4.20 -6.09
C ALA A 162 18.80 4.62 -4.85
N ASP A 163 19.96 5.24 -5.06
CA ASP A 163 20.81 5.77 -3.98
C ASP A 163 20.14 6.85 -3.14
N MET A 164 19.30 7.72 -3.72
CA MET A 164 18.54 8.69 -2.94
C MET A 164 17.52 8.00 -2.03
N PHE A 165 16.87 6.93 -2.51
CA PHE A 165 15.99 6.13 -1.68
C PHE A 165 16.77 5.43 -0.55
N VAL A 166 17.96 4.90 -0.82
CA VAL A 166 18.84 4.35 0.24
C VAL A 166 19.16 5.39 1.31
N GLN A 167 19.48 6.62 0.90
CA GLN A 167 19.72 7.72 1.84
C GLN A 167 18.47 8.01 2.67
N ALA A 168 17.29 8.03 2.05
CA ALA A 168 16.02 8.25 2.73
C ALA A 168 15.71 7.13 3.75
N TYR A 169 15.95 5.87 3.39
CA TYR A 169 15.79 4.74 4.31
C TYR A 169 16.70 4.89 5.54
N LYS A 170 17.98 5.20 5.32
CA LYS A 170 18.94 5.42 6.41
C LYS A 170 18.56 6.62 7.28
N ALA A 171 18.05 7.70 6.69
CA ALA A 171 17.60 8.87 7.43
C ALA A 171 16.41 8.54 8.35
N VAL A 172 15.43 7.76 7.88
CA VAL A 172 14.33 7.25 8.72
C VAL A 172 14.86 6.33 9.83
N GLN A 173 15.77 5.42 9.50
CA GLN A 173 16.37 4.50 10.47
C GLN A 173 17.15 5.25 11.58
N ALA A 174 17.85 6.34 11.23
CA ALA A 174 18.58 7.18 12.17
C ALA A 174 17.66 7.85 13.22
N LEU A 175 16.37 7.98 12.93
CA LEU A 175 15.34 8.47 13.86
C LEU A 175 14.76 7.34 14.75
N GLY A 176 15.32 6.13 14.68
CA GLY A 176 14.83 4.95 15.40
C GLY A 176 13.49 4.42 14.87
N LYS A 177 13.16 4.73 13.62
CA LYS A 177 11.91 4.31 12.96
C LYS A 177 12.15 3.13 12.03
N GLY A 178 11.14 2.28 11.88
CA GLY A 178 11.16 1.21 10.87
C GLY A 178 11.03 1.78 9.45
N VAL A 179 11.63 1.09 8.48
CA VAL A 179 11.45 1.38 7.05
C VAL A 179 10.73 0.22 6.40
N ALA A 180 9.70 0.55 5.62
CA ALA A 180 9.03 -0.38 4.73
C ALA A 180 9.00 0.20 3.32
N VAL A 181 8.87 -0.66 2.33
CA VAL A 181 8.66 -0.28 0.93
C VAL A 181 7.47 -1.03 0.37
N SER A 182 6.69 -0.38 -0.49
CA SER A 182 5.62 -1.01 -1.27
C SER A 182 5.68 -0.56 -2.72
N TRP A 183 5.06 -1.35 -3.58
CA TRP A 183 4.87 -1.03 -5.00
C TRP A 183 3.79 -1.94 -5.58
N SER A 184 3.26 -1.54 -6.74
CA SER A 184 2.33 -2.39 -7.47
C SER A 184 3.00 -3.66 -7.96
N TYR A 185 2.41 -4.80 -7.64
CA TYR A 185 2.80 -6.11 -8.15
C TYR A 185 4.27 -6.46 -7.83
N GLN A 186 5.18 -6.39 -8.80
CA GLN A 186 6.61 -6.74 -8.60
C GLN A 186 7.53 -5.52 -8.52
N MET A 187 7.07 -4.33 -8.92
CA MET A 187 7.92 -3.15 -9.05
C MET A 187 7.12 -1.84 -9.22
N PRO A 188 7.74 -0.67 -9.00
CA PRO A 188 7.15 0.62 -9.36
C PRO A 188 6.81 0.68 -10.86
N TYR A 189 5.53 0.81 -11.22
CA TYR A 189 5.10 0.72 -12.62
C TYR A 189 5.45 1.96 -13.45
N CYS A 190 5.80 3.08 -12.82
CA CYS A 190 6.12 4.31 -13.52
C CYS A 190 7.42 4.94 -13.02
N MET A 191 8.45 4.12 -12.94
CA MET A 191 9.82 4.57 -12.72
C MET A 191 10.75 3.96 -13.77
N ASP A 192 11.53 4.81 -14.44
CA ASP A 192 12.48 4.44 -15.49
C ASP A 192 13.63 3.55 -15.01
N ASN A 193 13.96 3.62 -13.71
CA ASN A 193 14.95 2.79 -13.01
C ASN A 193 14.31 1.82 -12.00
N SER A 194 13.06 1.40 -12.22
CA SER A 194 12.31 0.55 -11.28
C SER A 194 13.05 -0.74 -10.86
N ALA A 195 13.78 -1.39 -11.77
CA ALA A 195 14.58 -2.58 -11.42
C ALA A 195 15.71 -2.27 -10.42
N GLU A 196 16.40 -1.14 -10.61
CA GLU A 196 17.46 -0.70 -9.70
C GLU A 196 16.89 -0.33 -8.33
N ILE A 197 15.74 0.36 -8.31
CA ILE A 197 15.03 0.72 -7.08
C ILE A 197 14.62 -0.53 -6.30
N VAL A 198 13.99 -1.52 -6.95
CA VAL A 198 13.58 -2.76 -6.30
C VAL A 198 14.80 -3.52 -5.77
N ASN A 199 15.80 -3.77 -6.62
CA ASN A 199 16.98 -4.54 -6.23
C ASN A 199 17.73 -3.90 -5.06
N THR A 200 17.80 -2.57 -5.05
CA THR A 200 18.43 -1.83 -3.95
C THR A 200 17.59 -1.92 -2.68
N ALA A 201 16.27 -1.77 -2.76
CA ALA A 201 15.40 -1.82 -1.59
C ALA A 201 15.39 -3.20 -0.93
N ILE A 202 15.22 -4.29 -1.70
CA ILE A 202 15.11 -5.65 -1.16
C ILE A 202 16.42 -6.15 -0.52
N HIS A 203 17.57 -5.62 -0.94
CA HIS A 203 18.88 -5.99 -0.42
C HIS A 203 19.45 -5.01 0.62
N ASN A 204 18.66 -4.01 1.06
CA ASN A 204 19.09 -3.01 2.02
C ASN A 204 18.74 -3.39 3.46
N ASP A 205 19.72 -3.36 4.37
CA ASP A 205 19.53 -3.70 5.79
C ASP A 205 18.62 -2.70 6.55
N ALA A 206 18.41 -1.50 6.01
CA ALA A 206 17.49 -0.53 6.59
C ALA A 206 16.02 -0.91 6.32
N VAL A 207 15.74 -1.62 5.22
CA VAL A 207 14.37 -1.99 4.83
C VAL A 207 13.94 -3.23 5.59
N LYS A 208 13.05 -3.02 6.57
CA LYS A 208 12.52 -4.09 7.41
C LYS A 208 11.43 -4.89 6.69
N TYR A 209 10.59 -4.21 5.92
CA TYR A 209 9.42 -4.80 5.29
C TYR A 209 9.34 -4.45 3.80
N VAL A 210 9.06 -5.45 2.98
CA VAL A 210 8.82 -5.31 1.54
C VAL A 210 7.40 -5.76 1.24
N SER A 211 6.57 -4.87 0.69
CA SER A 211 5.14 -5.10 0.48
C SER A 211 4.76 -5.02 -1.00
N PRO A 212 4.98 -6.11 -1.78
CA PRO A 212 4.48 -6.18 -3.14
C PRO A 212 2.94 -6.27 -3.13
N GLN A 213 2.27 -5.40 -3.91
CA GLN A 213 0.81 -5.38 -4.04
C GLN A 213 0.33 -6.42 -5.06
N MET A 214 -0.22 -7.52 -4.58
CA MET A 214 -0.58 -8.70 -5.37
C MET A 214 -1.89 -8.56 -6.17
N TYR A 215 -2.32 -7.34 -6.50
CA TYR A 215 -3.58 -7.09 -7.21
C TYR A 215 -3.37 -6.34 -8.53
N GLN A 216 -4.22 -6.60 -9.52
CA GLN A 216 -4.15 -5.96 -10.83
C GLN A 216 -5.25 -4.90 -10.99
N GLY A 217 -4.85 -3.63 -11.10
CA GLY A 217 -5.76 -2.54 -11.49
C GLY A 217 -6.97 -2.35 -10.57
N GLY A 218 -6.82 -2.64 -9.28
CA GLY A 218 -7.90 -2.58 -8.28
C GLY A 218 -8.97 -3.67 -8.44
N LYS A 219 -8.82 -4.58 -9.41
CA LYS A 219 -9.70 -5.73 -9.55
C LYS A 219 -9.10 -6.92 -8.84
N PHE A 220 -9.99 -7.68 -8.21
CA PHE A 220 -9.65 -8.96 -7.61
C PHE A 220 -9.26 -9.95 -8.71
N THR A 221 -7.99 -10.31 -8.78
CA THR A 221 -7.50 -11.38 -9.66
C THR A 221 -6.72 -12.39 -8.82
N SER A 222 -6.71 -13.65 -9.28
CA SER A 222 -5.84 -14.69 -8.74
C SER A 222 -4.40 -14.18 -8.68
N ASN A 223 -3.61 -14.66 -7.70
CA ASN A 223 -2.18 -14.37 -7.63
C ASN A 223 -1.55 -14.57 -9.01
N GLU A 224 -1.04 -13.48 -9.59
CA GLU A 224 -0.24 -13.56 -10.80
C GLU A 224 1.23 -13.61 -10.37
N TYR A 225 1.99 -14.52 -10.97
CA TYR A 225 3.42 -14.69 -10.69
C TYR A 225 4.30 -14.39 -11.91
N ALA A 226 3.67 -14.03 -13.04
CA ALA A 226 4.36 -13.71 -14.27
C ALA A 226 5.14 -12.40 -14.10
N PRO A 227 6.35 -12.26 -14.70
CA PRO A 227 7.10 -11.01 -14.69
C PRO A 227 6.25 -9.84 -15.18
N ALA A 228 6.28 -8.73 -14.46
CA ALA A 228 5.59 -7.51 -14.80
C ALA A 228 6.33 -6.83 -15.97
N VAL A 229 5.84 -6.98 -17.19
CA VAL A 229 6.35 -6.20 -18.32
C VAL A 229 5.50 -4.94 -18.44
N TRP A 230 5.75 -3.95 -17.57
CA TRP A 230 5.13 -2.64 -17.73
C TRP A 230 6.02 -1.73 -18.57
N ASN A 231 5.51 -1.28 -19.70
CA ASN A 231 6.16 -0.37 -20.65
C ASN A 231 7.53 -0.82 -21.18
N GLY A 232 7.86 -2.12 -21.09
CA GLY A 232 9.16 -2.66 -21.52
C GLY A 232 10.35 -2.22 -20.66
N ASN A 233 10.12 -1.44 -19.60
CA ASN A 233 11.18 -0.76 -18.84
C ASN A 233 11.68 -1.54 -17.64
N SER A 234 11.04 -2.64 -17.26
CA SER A 234 11.59 -3.49 -16.22
C SER A 234 11.23 -4.95 -16.38
N LYS A 235 12.15 -5.77 -15.88
CA LYS A 235 12.21 -7.23 -15.98
C LYS A 235 12.28 -7.87 -14.60
N VAL A 236 11.93 -7.12 -13.54
CA VAL A 236 11.89 -7.66 -12.18
C VAL A 236 10.91 -8.83 -12.16
N ALA A 237 11.37 -9.95 -11.64
CA ALA A 237 10.56 -11.12 -11.36
C ALA A 237 10.53 -11.38 -9.86
N TYR A 238 9.54 -12.11 -9.37
CA TYR A 238 9.53 -12.49 -7.96
C TYR A 238 10.73 -13.38 -7.56
N THR A 239 11.42 -14.03 -8.51
CA THR A 239 12.68 -14.73 -8.21
C THR A 239 13.80 -13.78 -7.77
N ASP A 240 13.74 -12.50 -8.12
CA ASP A 240 14.72 -11.50 -7.67
C ASP A 240 14.59 -11.21 -6.17
N TYR A 241 13.49 -11.64 -5.54
CA TYR A 241 13.26 -11.52 -4.11
C TYR A 241 13.94 -12.64 -3.31
N GLN A 242 14.62 -13.57 -4.00
CA GLN A 242 15.52 -14.50 -3.35
C GLN A 242 16.59 -13.71 -2.61
N ASN A 243 16.80 -14.03 -1.33
CA ASN A 243 17.74 -13.33 -0.44
C ASN A 243 17.39 -11.87 -0.10
N VAL A 244 16.11 -11.48 -0.25
CA VAL A 244 15.63 -10.24 0.38
C VAL A 244 16.01 -10.24 1.87
N LYS A 245 16.44 -9.09 2.36
CA LYS A 245 16.92 -8.93 3.73
C LYS A 245 15.80 -8.64 4.72
N GLY A 246 14.77 -7.92 4.27
CA GLY A 246 13.56 -7.67 5.03
C GLY A 246 12.56 -8.83 4.95
N GLU A 247 11.49 -8.74 5.74
CA GLU A 247 10.35 -9.65 5.63
C GLU A 247 9.45 -9.21 4.47
N ILE A 248 8.95 -10.16 3.67
CA ILE A 248 7.98 -9.87 2.62
C ILE A 248 6.58 -9.96 3.20
N TRP A 249 5.85 -8.84 3.13
CA TRP A 249 4.47 -8.69 3.55
C TRP A 249 3.61 -8.44 2.32
N PRO A 250 3.19 -9.48 1.57
CA PRO A 250 2.37 -9.27 0.39
C PRO A 250 1.07 -8.56 0.78
N SER A 251 0.63 -7.66 -0.09
CA SER A 251 -0.62 -6.94 0.12
C SER A 251 -1.68 -7.33 -0.89
N TYR A 252 -2.89 -7.54 -0.40
CA TYR A 252 -4.05 -7.95 -1.19
C TYR A 252 -5.10 -6.83 -1.17
N THR A 253 -5.78 -6.62 -2.29
CA THR A 253 -6.97 -5.75 -2.35
C THR A 253 -8.20 -6.56 -2.04
N LEU A 254 -9.14 -5.97 -1.29
CA LEU A 254 -10.52 -6.46 -1.32
C LEU A 254 -11.10 -6.18 -2.71
N ALA A 255 -11.98 -7.05 -3.16
CA ALA A 255 -12.81 -6.74 -4.31
C ALA A 255 -13.66 -5.51 -3.96
N ASP A 256 -13.54 -4.43 -4.73
CA ASP A 256 -14.47 -3.31 -4.65
C ASP A 256 -15.90 -3.88 -4.68
N PHE A 257 -16.77 -3.43 -3.77
CA PHE A 257 -18.19 -3.83 -3.67
C PHE A 257 -18.54 -5.18 -3.02
N HIS A 258 -17.56 -5.97 -2.52
CA HIS A 258 -17.88 -7.17 -1.72
C HIS A 258 -18.03 -6.81 -0.24
N TYR A 259 -19.28 -6.64 0.20
CA TYR A 259 -19.64 -6.33 1.59
C TYR A 259 -19.57 -7.55 2.54
N ASP A 260 -19.37 -8.77 2.00
CA ASP A 260 -19.23 -9.98 2.81
C ASP A 260 -17.81 -10.10 3.37
N THR A 261 -17.67 -9.78 4.65
CA THR A 261 -16.40 -9.82 5.38
C THR A 261 -15.86 -11.25 5.51
N SER A 262 -16.73 -12.24 5.66
CA SER A 262 -16.31 -13.62 5.86
C SER A 262 -15.72 -14.23 4.58
N GLU A 263 -16.31 -13.92 3.44
CA GLU A 263 -15.83 -14.31 2.13
C GLU A 263 -14.50 -13.62 1.79
N ASN A 264 -14.40 -12.32 2.08
CA ASN A 264 -13.16 -11.57 1.92
C ASN A 264 -12.02 -12.17 2.75
N LEU A 265 -12.24 -12.42 4.05
CA LEU A 265 -11.22 -13.02 4.94
C LEU A 265 -10.79 -14.41 4.45
N LYS A 266 -11.74 -15.25 4.03
CA LYS A 266 -11.45 -16.56 3.46
C LYS A 266 -10.58 -16.44 2.20
N THR A 267 -10.93 -15.54 1.30
CA THR A 267 -10.23 -15.41 0.02
C THR A 267 -8.81 -14.88 0.22
N MET A 268 -8.62 -13.88 1.08
CA MET A 268 -7.28 -13.40 1.44
C MET A 268 -6.44 -14.49 2.11
N GLY A 269 -7.07 -15.30 2.97
CA GLY A 269 -6.39 -16.45 3.58
C GLY A 269 -5.91 -17.47 2.55
N THR A 270 -6.72 -17.78 1.55
CA THR A 270 -6.32 -18.64 0.41
C THR A 270 -5.16 -18.00 -0.38
N MET A 271 -5.26 -16.73 -0.75
CA MET A 271 -4.21 -16.05 -1.53
C MET A 271 -2.86 -16.04 -0.80
N GLN A 272 -2.88 -15.88 0.52
CA GLN A 272 -1.68 -15.94 1.33
C GLN A 272 -1.10 -17.35 1.41
N GLN A 273 -1.93 -18.37 1.54
CA GLN A 273 -1.49 -19.77 1.51
C GLN A 273 -0.86 -20.13 0.16
N ASP A 274 -1.51 -19.73 -0.93
CA ASP A 274 -1.01 -19.94 -2.30
C ASP A 274 0.33 -19.23 -2.52
N MET A 275 0.46 -17.98 -2.08
CA MET A 275 1.72 -17.23 -2.15
C MET A 275 2.82 -17.89 -1.32
N LYS A 276 2.52 -18.33 -0.09
CA LYS A 276 3.49 -19.02 0.76
C LYS A 276 3.94 -20.35 0.14
N ALA A 277 3.02 -21.10 -0.46
CA ALA A 277 3.34 -22.33 -1.17
C ALA A 277 4.22 -22.06 -2.40
N TRP A 278 3.87 -21.05 -3.20
CA TRP A 278 4.64 -20.61 -4.36
C TRP A 278 6.05 -20.13 -3.97
N ALA A 279 6.15 -19.28 -2.95
CA ALA A 279 7.43 -18.75 -2.46
C ALA A 279 8.35 -19.87 -1.96
N LYS A 280 7.77 -20.87 -1.27
CA LYS A 280 8.50 -22.07 -0.85
C LYS A 280 9.04 -22.86 -2.04
N ASP A 281 8.24 -23.06 -3.09
CA ASP A 281 8.69 -23.70 -4.35
C ASP A 281 9.85 -22.93 -5.00
N LYS A 282 9.85 -21.59 -4.89
CA LYS A 282 10.91 -20.72 -5.44
C LYS A 282 12.09 -20.47 -4.49
N ASN A 283 12.14 -21.14 -3.34
CA ASN A 283 13.15 -20.96 -2.30
C ASN A 283 13.27 -19.51 -1.80
N ILE A 284 12.15 -18.80 -1.70
CA ILE A 284 12.09 -17.44 -1.13
C ILE A 284 11.63 -17.56 0.33
N GLN A 285 12.58 -17.57 1.25
CA GLN A 285 12.32 -17.85 2.68
C GLN A 285 11.76 -16.66 3.47
N ALA A 286 11.88 -15.45 2.93
CA ALA A 286 11.49 -14.22 3.61
C ALA A 286 9.98 -13.90 3.50
N PHE A 287 9.22 -14.68 2.72
CA PHE A 287 7.77 -14.62 2.77
C PHE A 287 7.28 -15.14 4.11
N ILE A 288 6.79 -14.22 4.94
CA ILE A 288 6.19 -14.58 6.21
C ILE A 288 4.67 -14.58 6.10
N GLU A 289 4.01 -15.18 7.09
CA GLU A 289 2.60 -14.91 7.29
C GLU A 289 2.45 -13.44 7.67
N SER A 290 1.73 -12.68 6.84
CA SER A 290 1.72 -11.23 6.98
C SER A 290 1.10 -10.84 8.33
N PRO A 291 1.70 -9.91 9.09
CA PRO A 291 1.45 -9.81 10.53
C PRO A 291 0.07 -9.28 10.92
N GLY A 292 -0.74 -8.81 9.98
CA GLY A 292 -2.10 -8.35 10.25
C GLY A 292 -2.51 -7.22 9.33
N CYS A 293 -3.79 -6.87 9.38
CA CYS A 293 -4.45 -6.02 8.39
C CYS A 293 -3.91 -4.59 8.36
N VAL A 294 -3.56 -4.13 7.16
CA VAL A 294 -3.28 -2.74 6.82
C VAL A 294 -4.59 -2.03 6.49
N ALA A 295 -5.11 -1.24 7.44
CA ALA A 295 -6.27 -0.40 7.19
C ALA A 295 -5.86 0.92 6.51
N TYR A 296 -6.41 1.17 5.33
CA TYR A 296 -6.27 2.40 4.55
C TYR A 296 -7.45 3.32 4.81
N GLN A 297 -7.23 4.63 4.90
CA GLN A 297 -8.32 5.60 4.80
C GLN A 297 -7.82 6.78 3.99
N ASN A 298 -8.43 6.99 2.82
CA ASN A 298 -8.34 8.23 2.08
C ASN A 298 -9.74 8.84 2.01
N GLN A 299 -9.82 10.17 1.87
CA GLN A 299 -11.09 10.89 1.83
C GLN A 299 -11.81 10.68 0.50
#